data_AF-T0YIR9-F1
#
_entry.id   AF-T0YIR9-F1
#
_cell.length_a   1.000
_cell.length_b   1.000
_cell.length_c   1.000
_cell.angle_alpha   90.00
_cell.angle_beta   90.00
_cell.angle_gamma   90.00
#
_symmetry.space_group_name_H-M   'P 1'
#
loop_
_entity.id
_entity.type
_entity.pdbx_description
1 polymer ?
#
loop_
_entity_poly.entity_id
_entity_poly.type
_entity_poly.pdbx_seq_one_letter_code
_entity_poly.pdbx_strand_id
1 'polypeptide(L)' 'TMVFEDLLGDRTTIRFSDWRRNVKLPADTFRFTPPPGADVIGDAPAAEAYPLKN' A
#
# COMPACT_ATOMS: atom_id res chain seq x y z
N THR A 1 -12.76 10.69 -2.12
CA THR A 1 -12.99 9.39 -2.76
C THR A 1 -11.91 9.19 -3.81
N MET A 2 -11.37 7.99 -3.91
CA MET A 2 -10.49 7.59 -5.00
C MET A 2 -11.23 6.60 -5.90
N VAL A 3 -10.95 6.65 -7.19
CA VAL A 3 -11.50 5.72 -8.18
C VAL A 3 -10.32 5.09 -8.92
N PHE A 4 -10.33 3.77 -9.00
CA PHE A 4 -9.39 2.99 -9.80
C PHE A 4 -10.21 2.26 -10.88
N GLU A 5 -9.81 2.44 -12.13
CA GLU A 5 -10.38 1.74 -13.28
C GLU A 5 -9.26 0.92 -13.91
N ASP A 6 -9.46 -0.38 -14.04
CA ASP A 6 -8.48 -1.26 -14.71
C ASP A 6 -8.70 -1.30 -16.23
N LEU A 7 -7.77 -1.96 -16.94
CA LEU A 7 -7.81 -2.03 -18.40
C LEU A 7 -8.96 -2.90 -18.95
N LEU A 8 -9.59 -3.72 -18.11
CA LEU A 8 -10.75 -4.53 -18.47
C LEU A 8 -12.06 -3.78 -18.21
N GLY A 9 -12.01 -2.61 -17.56
CA GLY A 9 -13.14 -1.72 -17.31
C GLY A 9 -13.73 -1.86 -15.90
N ASP A 10 -13.11 -2.65 -15.02
CA ASP A 10 -13.59 -2.78 -13.64
C ASP A 10 -13.31 -1.49 -12.87
N ARG A 11 -14.33 -1.01 -12.16
CA ARG A 11 -14.28 0.25 -11.41
C ARG A 11 -14.36 0.00 -9.91
N THR A 12 -13.27 0.29 -9.21
CA THR A 12 -13.18 0.26 -7.75
C THR A 12 -13.30 1.67 -7.17
N THR A 13 -14.25 1.86 -6.24
CA THR A 13 -14.44 3.15 -5.53
C THR A 13 -13.99 3.03 -4.09
N ILE A 14 -13.03 3.85 -3.67
CA ILE A 14 -12.46 3.86 -2.31
C ILE A 14 -12.90 5.14 -1.59
N ARG A 15 -13.61 4.97 -0.46
CA ARG A 15 -14.08 6.08 0.41
C ARG A 15 -13.34 6.00 1.74
N PHE A 16 -12.46 6.95 2.00
CA PHE A 16 -11.79 7.08 3.29
C PHE A 16 -12.75 7.67 4.32
N SER A 17 -12.73 7.13 5.53
CA SER A 17 -13.34 7.71 6.73
C SER A 17 -12.29 7.91 7.81
N ASP A 18 -12.64 8.63 8.88
CA ASP A 18 -11.83 8.75 10.10
C ASP A 18 -10.40 9.25 9.86
N TRP A 19 -10.24 10.13 8.87
CA TRP A 19 -8.93 10.62 8.46
C TRP A 19 -8.27 11.44 9.57
N ARG A 20 -7.04 11.07 9.92
CA ARG A 20 -6.20 11.79 10.88
C ARG A 20 -4.88 12.18 10.22
N ARG A 21 -4.53 13.47 10.28
CA ARG A 21 -3.27 13.98 9.71
C ARG A 21 -2.14 13.89 10.71
N ASN A 22 -0.93 13.59 10.22
CA ASN A 22 0.33 13.65 10.97
C ASN A 22 0.30 12.89 12.31
N VAL A 23 -0.48 11.82 12.40
CA VAL A 23 -0.49 10.95 13.59
C VAL A 23 0.84 10.21 13.68
N LYS A 24 1.32 10.01 14.92
CA LYS A 24 2.48 9.16 15.14
C LYS A 24 2.07 7.71 14.88
N LEU A 25 2.69 7.09 13.88
CA LEU A 25 2.56 5.67 13.59
C LEU A 25 3.81 4.93 14.11
N PRO A 26 3.66 3.89 14.94
CA PRO A 26 4.78 3.03 15.31
C PRO A 26 5.44 2.41 14.07
N ALA A 27 6.77 2.23 14.10
CA ALA A 27 7.49 1.62 12.97
C ALA A 27 6.98 0.19 12.66
N ASP A 28 6.56 -0.55 13.68
CA ASP A 28 6.04 -1.91 13.54
C ASP A 28 4.69 -1.97 12.81
N THR A 29 3.99 -0.85 12.62
CA THR A 29 2.81 -0.79 11.74
C THR A 29 3.15 -1.15 10.29
N PHE A 30 4.42 -1.03 9.90
CA PHE A 30 4.92 -1.32 8.56
C PHE A 30 5.77 -2.60 8.50
N ARG A 31 5.73 -3.44 9.55
CA ARG A 31 6.47 -4.71 9.61
C ARG A 31 5.52 -5.88 9.41
N PHE A 32 5.87 -6.75 8.47
CA PHE A 32 5.19 -8.03 8.25
C PHE A 32 6.23 -9.14 8.09
N THR A 33 6.03 -10.23 8.82
CA THR A 33 6.79 -11.47 8.67
C THR A 33 5.81 -12.55 8.25
N PRO A 34 5.97 -13.18 7.07
CA PRO A 34 5.14 -14.30 6.67
C PRO A 34 5.11 -15.39 7.75
N PRO A 35 3.93 -15.96 8.08
CA PRO A 35 3.84 -17.02 9.07
C PRO A 35 4.56 -18.30 8.59
N PRO A 36 4.97 -19.20 9.50
CA PRO A 36 5.60 -20.46 9.13
C PRO A 36 4.74 -21.26 8.14
N GLY A 37 5.36 -21.75 7.07
CA GLY A 37 4.69 -22.53 6.02
C GLY A 37 3.97 -21.69 4.95
N ALA A 38 4.00 -20.36 5.04
CA ALA A 38 3.54 -19.51 3.93
C ALA A 38 4.46 -19.67 2.72
N ASP A 39 3.87 -19.92 1.55
CA ASP A 39 4.57 -19.84 0.29
C ASP A 39 4.76 -18.37 -0.10
N VAL A 40 6.02 -17.96 -0.30
CA VAL A 40 6.37 -16.57 -0.63
C VAL A 40 6.69 -16.52 -2.11
N ILE A 41 5.71 -16.02 -2.89
CA ILE A 41 5.77 -15.99 -4.34
C ILE A 41 6.01 -14.56 -4.84
N GLY A 42 6.97 -14.40 -5.76
CA GLY A 42 7.27 -13.15 -6.46
C GLY A 42 8.69 -12.63 -6.24
N ASP A 43 9.21 -11.86 -7.20
CA ASP A 43 10.43 -11.08 -7.01
C ASP A 43 10.05 -9.76 -6.31
N ALA A 44 10.72 -9.45 -5.20
CA ALA A 44 10.62 -8.12 -4.61
C ALA A 44 11.59 -7.20 -5.37
N PRO A 45 11.11 -6.22 -6.17
CA PRO A 45 12.01 -5.20 -6.67
C PRO A 45 12.62 -4.46 -5.49
N ALA A 46 13.88 -4.04 -5.62
CA ALA A 46 14.48 -3.14 -4.65
C ALA A 46 13.59 -1.89 -4.51
N ALA A 47 13.35 -1.44 -3.29
CA ALA A 47 12.55 -0.25 -3.06
C ALA A 47 13.26 0.97 -3.68
N GLU A 48 12.70 1.53 -4.75
CA GLU A 48 13.20 2.75 -5.38
C GLU A 48 12.41 3.97 -4.88
N ALA A 49 13.11 4.94 -4.31
CA ALA A 49 12.52 6.19 -3.85
C ALA A 49 12.50 7.21 -4.99
N TYR A 50 11.31 7.62 -5.43
CA TYR A 50 11.12 8.71 -6.40
C TYR A 50 10.70 9.99 -5.66
N PRO A 51 11.63 10.93 -5.40
CA PRO A 51 11.28 12.17 -4.75
C PRO A 51 10.37 13.02 -5.65
N LEU A 52 9.37 13.66 -5.05
CA LEU A 52 8.56 14.66 -5.73
C LEU A 52 9.47 15.82 -6.13
N LYS A 53 9.55 16.13 -7.43
CA LYS A 53 10.20 17.36 -7.90
C LYS A 53 9.29 18.55 -7.55
N ASN A 54 9.87 19.56 -6.90
CA ASN A 54 9.22 20.84 -6.60
C ASN A 54 8.94 21.63 -7.88
#